data_AF-A0A1C7NVB9-F1
#
_entry.id   AF-A0A1C7NVB9-F1
#
_cell.length_a   1.000
_cell.length_b   1.000
_cell.length_c   1.000
_cell.angle_alpha   90.00
_cell.angle_beta   90.00
_cell.angle_gamma   90.00
#
_symmetry.space_group_name_H-M   'P 1'
#
loop_
_entity.id
_entity.type
_entity.pdbx_description
1 polymer ?
#
loop_
_entity_poly.entity_id
_entity_poly.type
_entity_poly.pdbx_seq_one_letter_code
_entity_poly.pdbx_strand_id
1 'polypeptide(L)'
;MFGLILMAATATADPSAASASAPTVDALQSDLQSAYACKDIDGRKVWKGGLAYYIQSYVYDNQATDDATDVATDAVLPSDNTPETMQEFEEACHTFAPTASKSD
;
A
#
# COMPACT_ATOMS: atom_id res chain seq x y z
N MET A 1 27.90 -9.39 -56.35
CA MET A 1 26.69 -8.68 -55.88
C MET A 1 25.83 -9.69 -55.15
N PHE A 2 25.97 -9.84 -53.83
CA PHE A 2 25.01 -10.51 -52.95
C PHE A 2 25.19 -9.91 -51.55
N GLY A 3 24.12 -9.31 -51.05
CA GLY A 3 24.15 -8.24 -50.04
C GLY A 3 24.28 -8.72 -48.60
N LEU A 4 24.84 -7.84 -47.77
CA LEU A 4 24.70 -7.91 -46.32
C LEU A 4 23.25 -7.57 -45.93
N ILE A 5 22.59 -8.46 -45.22
CA ILE A 5 21.33 -8.16 -44.54
C ILE A 5 21.69 -7.69 -43.13
N LEU A 6 21.56 -6.38 -42.87
CA LEU A 6 21.57 -5.84 -41.51
C LEU A 6 20.22 -6.17 -40.85
N MET A 7 20.23 -7.01 -39.83
CA MET A 7 19.10 -7.14 -38.91
C MET A 7 19.08 -5.89 -38.01
N ALA A 8 18.17 -4.96 -38.31
CA ALA A 8 17.82 -3.88 -37.41
C ALA A 8 16.94 -4.46 -36.29
N ALA A 9 17.52 -4.64 -35.10
CA ALA A 9 16.75 -4.94 -33.90
C ALA A 9 15.96 -3.68 -33.52
N THR A 10 14.68 -3.64 -33.85
CA THR A 10 13.76 -2.65 -33.29
C THR A 10 13.57 -2.99 -31.82
N ALA A 11 14.28 -2.27 -30.95
CA ALA A 11 13.97 -2.25 -29.53
C ALA A 11 12.55 -1.68 -29.39
N THR A 12 11.58 -2.55 -29.17
CA THR A 12 10.28 -2.18 -28.64
C THR A 12 10.53 -1.70 -27.21
N ALA A 13 10.68 -0.39 -27.04
CA ALA A 13 10.61 0.23 -25.72
C ALA A 13 9.17 0.02 -25.22
N ASP A 14 9.02 -0.92 -24.30
CA ASP A 14 7.77 -1.18 -23.59
C ASP A 14 7.51 0.03 -22.66
N PRO A 15 6.46 0.86 -22.90
CA PRO A 15 6.21 2.04 -22.07
C PRO A 15 5.62 1.68 -20.69
N SER A 16 5.43 0.40 -20.39
CA SER A 16 4.79 -0.07 -19.15
C SER A 16 5.74 -0.31 -17.97
N ALA A 17 7.05 -0.07 -18.13
CA ALA A 17 8.02 -0.15 -17.02
C ALA A 17 8.44 1.24 -16.54
N ALA A 18 7.49 2.16 -16.36
CA ALA A 18 7.70 3.21 -15.36
C ALA A 18 7.65 2.50 -14.01
N SER A 19 8.81 2.06 -13.51
CA SER A 19 8.96 1.65 -12.13
C SER A 19 8.49 2.83 -11.29
N ALA A 20 7.24 2.77 -10.82
CA ALA A 20 6.74 3.74 -9.86
C ALA A 20 7.66 3.60 -8.64
N SER A 21 8.52 4.59 -8.43
CA SER A 21 9.42 4.61 -7.29
C SER A 21 8.59 4.39 -6.03
N ALA A 22 9.05 3.51 -5.15
CA ALA A 22 8.39 3.31 -3.86
C ALA A 22 8.18 4.67 -3.16
N PRO A 23 7.03 4.89 -2.50
CA PRO A 23 6.76 6.14 -1.82
C PRO A 23 7.79 6.40 -0.71
N THR A 24 8.08 7.67 -0.48
CA THR A 24 8.99 8.07 0.60
C THR A 24 8.35 7.86 1.97
N VAL A 25 9.17 7.81 3.02
CA VAL A 25 8.69 7.72 4.40
C VAL A 25 7.77 8.88 4.76
N ASP A 26 8.14 10.11 4.39
CA ASP A 26 7.31 11.30 4.64
C ASP A 26 5.95 11.22 3.92
N ALA A 27 5.92 10.68 2.71
CA ALA A 27 4.68 10.49 1.96
C ALA A 27 3.78 9.44 2.65
N LEU A 28 4.36 8.33 3.09
CA LEU A 28 3.62 7.29 3.83
C LEU A 28 3.13 7.79 5.19
N GLN A 29 3.90 8.63 5.88
CA GLN A 29 3.50 9.22 7.15
C GLN A 29 2.35 10.23 6.97
N SER A 30 2.42 11.07 5.93
CA SER A 30 1.34 11.98 5.56
C SER A 30 0.07 11.23 5.18
N ASP A 31 0.19 10.14 4.43
CA ASP A 31 -0.94 9.31 4.01
C ASP A 31 -1.62 8.64 5.21
N LEU A 32 -0.85 8.07 6.15
CA LEU A 32 -1.36 7.49 7.41
C LEU A 32 -2.15 8.50 8.25
N GLN A 33 -1.71 9.76 8.34
CA GLN A 33 -2.43 10.80 9.09
C GLN A 33 -3.84 11.10 8.54
N SER A 34 -4.07 10.82 7.26
CA SER A 34 -5.36 10.99 6.59
C SER A 34 -6.14 9.68 6.42
N ALA A 35 -5.53 8.55 6.78
CA ALA A 35 -6.11 7.23 6.59
C ALA A 35 -7.33 7.02 7.49
N TYR A 36 -8.31 6.28 6.99
CA TYR A 36 -9.51 5.95 7.75
C TYR A 36 -9.42 4.52 8.32
N ALA A 37 -10.04 4.31 9.48
CA ALA A 37 -10.03 3.01 10.15
C ALA A 37 -10.87 1.97 9.40
N CYS A 38 -10.36 0.74 9.32
CA CYS A 38 -11.01 -0.42 8.76
C CYS A 38 -11.36 -1.42 9.87
N LYS A 39 -11.92 -2.58 9.48
CA LYS A 39 -12.05 -3.72 10.40
C LYS A 39 -10.67 -4.24 10.79
N ASP A 40 -10.51 -4.62 12.05
CA ASP A 40 -9.28 -5.24 12.55
C ASP A 40 -8.99 -6.57 11.82
N ILE A 41 -7.71 -6.83 11.56
CA ILE A 41 -7.19 -8.10 11.03
C ILE A 41 -6.38 -8.76 12.15
N ASP A 42 -6.74 -9.99 12.52
CA ASP A 42 -6.09 -10.75 13.59
C ASP A 42 -5.94 -9.99 14.91
N GLY A 43 -6.94 -9.16 15.26
CA GLY A 43 -6.93 -8.34 16.47
C GLY A 43 -6.03 -7.10 16.41
N ARG A 44 -5.50 -6.78 15.23
CA ARG A 44 -4.68 -5.58 14.98
C ARG A 44 -5.49 -4.54 14.24
N LYS A 45 -5.37 -3.29 14.67
CA LYS A 45 -6.01 -2.15 14.01
C LYS A 45 -5.49 -1.99 12.58
N VAL A 46 -6.39 -1.68 11.65
CA VAL A 46 -6.09 -1.48 10.23
C VAL A 46 -6.62 -0.13 9.77
N TRP A 47 -5.87 0.52 8.87
CA TRP A 47 -6.28 1.77 8.23
C TRP A 47 -6.04 1.73 6.72
N LYS A 48 -6.85 2.46 5.97
CA LYS A 48 -6.67 2.66 4.52
C LYS A 48 -6.32 4.12 4.22
N GLY A 49 -5.12 4.32 3.68
CA GLY A 49 -4.73 5.57 3.05
C GLY A 49 -4.93 5.52 1.53
N GLY A 50 -4.46 6.57 0.85
CA GLY A 50 -4.43 6.66 -0.60
C GLY A 50 -3.23 5.97 -1.24
N LEU A 51 -2.14 5.78 -0.50
CA LEU A 51 -0.90 5.16 -0.98
C LEU A 51 -0.72 3.72 -0.51
N ALA A 52 -1.13 3.41 0.72
CA ALA A 52 -0.97 2.09 1.32
C ALA A 52 -2.14 1.71 2.25
N TYR A 53 -2.19 0.43 2.61
CA TYR A 53 -2.86 0.01 3.84
C TYR A 53 -1.88 0.09 4.99
N TYR A 54 -2.40 0.21 6.20
CA TYR A 54 -1.61 0.31 7.41
C TYR A 54 -2.14 -0.65 8.44
N ILE A 55 -1.24 -1.30 9.18
CA ILE A 55 -1.61 -2.23 10.24
C ILE A 55 -0.80 -1.96 11.50
N GLN A 56 -1.47 -2.07 12.65
CA GLN A 56 -0.82 -1.99 13.94
C GLN A 56 0.26 -3.07 14.02
N SER A 57 1.49 -2.65 14.27
CA SER A 57 2.62 -3.54 14.51
C SER A 57 2.70 -3.89 16.00
N TYR A 58 3.24 -5.05 16.32
CA TYR A 58 3.54 -5.41 17.70
C TYR A 58 4.89 -4.81 18.07
N VAL A 59 4.90 -3.91 19.06
CA VAL A 59 6.16 -3.48 19.70
C VAL A 59 6.53 -4.56 20.72
N TYR A 60 7.67 -5.22 20.54
CA TYR A 60 8.19 -6.16 21.54
C TYR A 60 8.88 -5.39 22.68
N ASP A 61 8.55 -5.74 23.93
CA ASP A 61 8.90 -5.01 25.18
C ASP A 61 10.40 -4.65 25.32
N ASN A 62 10.74 -3.39 25.60
CA ASN A 62 10.65 -2.77 26.93
C ASN A 62 9.91 -1.40 26.97
N GLN A 63 8.88 -1.19 26.15
CA GLN A 63 8.06 0.03 26.22
C GLN A 63 6.63 -0.36 26.56
N ALA A 64 6.16 0.10 27.72
CA ALA A 64 4.75 -0.05 28.08
C ALA A 64 3.91 0.64 27.01
N THR A 65 3.06 -0.14 26.33
CA THR A 65 2.08 0.34 25.34
C THR A 65 0.90 1.00 26.07
N ASP A 66 1.18 2.01 26.91
CA ASP A 66 0.17 2.65 27.76
C ASP A 66 -0.53 3.83 27.06
N ASP A 67 -0.05 4.25 25.88
CA ASP A 67 -0.64 5.34 25.12
C ASP A 67 -0.99 4.92 23.68
N ALA A 68 -2.20 5.29 23.25
CA ALA A 68 -2.66 5.15 21.86
C ALA A 68 -1.79 5.92 20.84
N THR A 69 -0.85 6.74 21.32
CA THR A 69 0.12 7.50 20.52
C THR A 69 1.43 6.76 20.27
N ASP A 70 1.66 5.60 20.89
CA ASP A 70 2.90 4.80 20.77
C ASP A 70 2.70 3.49 20.01
N VAL A 71 1.77 3.49 19.06
CA VAL A 71 1.48 2.33 18.22
C VAL A 71 2.36 2.35 16.98
N ALA A 72 3.38 1.50 16.95
CA ALA A 72 4.13 1.23 15.72
C ALA A 72 3.16 0.75 14.64
N THR A 73 3.34 1.22 13.41
CA THR A 73 2.44 0.94 12.28
C THR A 73 3.27 0.56 11.07
N ASP A 74 2.92 -0.56 10.45
CA ASP A 74 3.57 -1.03 9.23
C ASP A 74 2.76 -0.62 8.00
N ALA A 75 3.44 -0.14 6.97
CA ALA A 75 2.84 0.14 5.67
C ALA A 75 2.81 -1.13 4.81
N VAL A 76 1.63 -1.46 4.28
CA VAL A 76 1.38 -2.62 3.43
C VAL A 76 1.11 -2.11 2.02
N LEU A 77 2.15 -2.12 1.20
CA LEU A 77 2.09 -1.66 -0.18
C LEU A 77 1.73 -2.82 -1.13
N PRO A 78 0.88 -2.59 -2.14
CA PRO A 78 0.60 -3.59 -3.16
C PRO A 78 1.84 -4.08 -3.92
N SER A 79 2.88 -3.24 -4.06
CA SER A 79 4.14 -3.63 -4.71
C SER A 79 4.95 -4.64 -3.93
N ASP A 80 4.75 -4.70 -2.61
CA ASP A 80 5.60 -5.41 -1.67
C ASP A 80 4.91 -6.67 -1.12
N ASN A 81 3.65 -6.89 -1.49
CA ASN A 81 2.78 -7.93 -0.95
C ASN A 81 2.09 -8.71 -2.08
N THR A 82 1.64 -9.92 -1.77
CA THR A 82 0.91 -10.74 -2.75
C THR A 82 -0.52 -10.23 -2.93
N PRO A 83 -1.17 -10.50 -4.08
CA PRO A 83 -2.58 -10.17 -4.26
C PRO A 83 -3.49 -10.79 -3.20
N GLU A 84 -3.17 -11.99 -2.72
CA GLU A 84 -3.90 -12.67 -1.64
C GLU A 84 -3.81 -11.88 -0.32
N THR A 85 -2.61 -11.42 0.06
CA THR A 85 -2.46 -10.52 1.21
C THR A 85 -3.27 -9.25 1.00
N MET A 86 -3.16 -8.61 -0.17
CA MET A 86 -3.88 -7.36 -0.43
C MET A 86 -5.40 -7.52 -0.38
N GLN A 87 -5.93 -8.67 -0.78
CA GLN A 87 -7.37 -8.97 -0.71
C GLN A 87 -7.88 -8.93 0.74
N GLU A 88 -7.12 -9.43 1.71
CA GLU A 88 -7.50 -9.40 3.12
C GLU A 88 -7.69 -7.94 3.61
N PHE A 89 -6.78 -7.05 3.22
CA PHE A 89 -6.85 -5.62 3.55
C PHE A 89 -8.01 -4.91 2.82
N GLU A 90 -8.26 -5.25 1.57
CA GLU A 90 -9.41 -4.74 0.82
C GLU A 90 -10.72 -5.12 1.52
N GLU A 91 -10.89 -6.41 1.85
CA GLU A 91 -12.07 -6.94 2.55
C GLU A 91 -12.28 -6.28 3.91
N ALA A 92 -11.21 -6.07 4.68
CA ALA A 92 -11.27 -5.36 5.96
C ALA A 92 -11.80 -3.93 5.82
N CYS A 93 -11.52 -3.26 4.70
CA CYS A 93 -11.88 -1.86 4.46
C CYS A 93 -13.19 -1.68 3.69
N HIS A 94 -13.75 -2.73 3.08
CA HIS A 94 -15.02 -2.68 2.36
C HIS A 94 -16.22 -2.42 3.28
N THR A 95 -16.17 -2.81 4.56
CA THR A 95 -17.28 -2.64 5.50
C THR A 95 -17.34 -1.25 6.17
N PHE A 96 -16.33 -0.41 5.95
CA PHE A 96 -16.18 0.88 6.64
C PHE A 96 -15.89 2.07 5.70
N ALA A 97 -15.87 1.85 4.38
CA ALA A 97 -15.77 2.97 3.45
C ALA A 97 -16.88 3.98 3.78
N PRO A 98 -16.54 5.25 4.11
CA PRO A 98 -17.55 6.25 4.39
C PRO A 98 -18.44 6.30 3.15
N THR A 99 -19.69 5.88 3.32
CA THR A 99 -20.69 6.02 2.28
C THR A 99 -20.74 7.51 2.02
N ALA A 100 -20.20 7.93 0.87
CA ALA A 100 -20.39 9.28 0.38
C ALA A 100 -21.90 9.48 0.39
N SER A 101 -22.39 10.21 1.40
CA SER A 101 -23.79 10.47 1.59
C SER A 101 -24.20 11.30 0.38
N LYS A 102 -24.80 10.61 -0.59
CA LYS A 102 -25.44 11.21 -1.75
C LYS A 102 -26.66 11.94 -1.20
N SER A 103 -26.49 13.22 -0.90
CA SER A 103 -27.60 14.13 -0.66
C SER A 103 -28.36 14.29 -1.98
N ASP A 104 -29.61 13.83 -2.01
CA ASP A 104 -30.59 14.12 -3.06
C ASP A 104 -31.02 15.59 -3.05
#